data_AF-A0A6I2L9A1-F1
#
_entry.id   AF-A0A6I2L9A1-F1
#
_cell.length_a   1.000
_cell.length_b   1.000
_cell.length_c   1.000
_cell.angle_alpha   90.00
_cell.angle_beta   90.00
_cell.angle_gamma   90.00
#
_symmetry.space_group_name_H-M   'P 1'
#
loop_
_entity.id
_entity.type
_entity.pdbx_description
1 polymer ?
#
loop_
_entity_poly.entity_id
_entity_poly.type
_entity_poly.pdbx_seq_one_letter_code
_entity_poly.pdbx_strand_id
1 'polypeptide(L)'
;MAAIMMANHVADWHFKIDLGRSFDDNARRAMKAAYPEWDTIRQLANGTKHCKPTAGIEIQQVELEWEHDDFWESPGHVGNDWLDWFVDYELKQRSVAVLINNFLQKFEIASDRPK
;
A
#
# COMPACT_ATOMS: atom_id res chain seq x y z
N MET A 1 -7.45 7.82 1.34
CA MET A 1 -7.91 6.76 2.28
C MET A 1 -8.67 5.60 1.63
N ALA A 2 -9.71 5.83 0.82
CA ALA A 2 -10.46 4.73 0.19
C ALA A 2 -9.58 3.78 -0.64
N ALA A 3 -8.59 4.31 -1.37
CA ALA A 3 -7.62 3.53 -2.13
C ALA A 3 -6.80 2.55 -1.27
N ILE A 4 -6.36 2.97 -0.07
CA ILE A 4 -5.63 2.12 0.88
C ILE A 4 -6.49 0.91 1.29
N MET A 5 -7.77 1.15 1.59
CA MET A 5 -8.71 0.09 1.97
C MET A 5 -8.95 -0.89 0.82
N MET A 6 -9.15 -0.37 -0.40
CA MET A 6 -9.36 -1.21 -1.58
C MET A 6 -8.11 -2.05 -1.91
N ALA A 7 -6.94 -1.43 -1.94
CA ALA A 7 -5.67 -2.10 -2.21
C ALA A 7 -5.36 -3.19 -1.16
N ASN A 8 -5.63 -2.93 0.12
CA ASN A 8 -5.49 -3.92 1.17
C ASN A 8 -6.31 -5.21 0.91
N HIS A 9 -7.54 -5.06 0.40
CA HIS A 9 -8.46 -6.17 0.16
C HIS A 9 -8.19 -6.99 -1.11
N VAL A 10 -7.26 -6.56 -1.97
CA VAL A 10 -6.84 -7.35 -3.15
C VAL A 10 -6.37 -8.75 -2.74
N ALA A 11 -5.64 -8.85 -1.63
CA ALA A 11 -5.20 -10.12 -1.07
C ALA A 11 -6.40 -11.00 -0.65
N ASP A 12 -7.40 -10.43 0.02
CA ASP A 12 -8.61 -11.15 0.42
C ASP A 12 -9.32 -11.74 -0.81
N TRP A 13 -9.48 -10.94 -1.88
CA TRP A 13 -10.13 -11.40 -3.11
C TRP A 13 -9.36 -12.50 -3.81
N HIS A 14 -8.05 -12.34 -3.98
CA HIS A 14 -7.22 -13.36 -4.61
C HIS A 14 -7.31 -14.71 -3.89
N PHE A 15 -7.18 -14.72 -2.56
CA PHE A 15 -7.25 -15.99 -1.83
C PHE A 15 -8.67 -16.55 -1.78
N LYS A 16 -9.69 -15.74 -1.50
CA LYS A 16 -11.06 -16.24 -1.30
C LYS A 16 -11.79 -16.53 -2.60
N ILE A 17 -11.63 -15.68 -3.61
CA ILE A 17 -12.38 -15.73 -4.87
C ILE A 17 -11.57 -16.47 -5.93
N ASP A 18 -10.33 -16.07 -6.19
CA ASP A 18 -9.55 -16.64 -7.30
C ASP A 18 -9.03 -18.04 -6.96
N LEU A 19 -8.59 -18.26 -5.72
CA LEU A 19 -8.03 -19.54 -5.26
C LEU A 19 -9.03 -20.42 -4.48
N GLY A 20 -10.15 -19.86 -4.02
CA GLY A 20 -11.13 -20.59 -3.21
C GLY A 20 -10.61 -21.02 -1.83
N ARG A 21 -9.66 -20.28 -1.25
CA ARG A 21 -8.97 -20.58 0.01
C ARG A 21 -9.22 -19.52 1.08
N SER A 22 -9.05 -19.92 2.34
CA SER A 22 -9.04 -18.96 3.46
C SER A 22 -7.78 -18.12 3.46
N PHE A 23 -7.93 -16.82 3.71
CA PHE A 23 -6.80 -15.91 3.94
C PHE A 23 -6.29 -16.04 5.38
N ASP A 24 -5.49 -17.08 5.62
CA ASP A 24 -4.91 -17.41 6.93
C ASP A 24 -3.52 -16.78 7.16
N ASP A 25 -2.87 -17.13 8.27
CA ASP A 25 -1.55 -16.58 8.62
C ASP A 25 -0.44 -17.05 7.65
N ASN A 26 -0.61 -18.18 6.95
CA ASN A 26 0.34 -18.62 5.93
C ASN A 26 0.20 -17.77 4.67
N ALA A 27 -1.04 -17.58 4.20
CA ALA A 27 -1.35 -16.70 3.09
C ALA A 27 -0.87 -15.26 3.36
N ARG A 28 -1.07 -14.76 4.58
CA ARG A 28 -0.58 -13.45 5.02
C ARG A 28 0.95 -13.36 4.95
N ARG A 29 1.67 -14.38 5.43
CA ARG A 29 3.14 -14.43 5.37
C ARG A 29 3.64 -14.48 3.92
N ALA A 30 2.98 -15.27 3.06
CA ALA A 30 3.33 -15.36 1.65
C ALA A 30 3.10 -14.03 0.91
N MET A 31 1.98 -13.35 1.16
CA MET A 31 1.71 -12.00 0.64
C MET A 31 2.76 -10.99 1.09
N LYS A 32 3.09 -10.97 2.39
CA LYS A 32 4.12 -10.08 2.92
C LYS A 32 5.50 -10.36 2.31
N ALA A 33 5.84 -11.62 2.06
CA ALA A 33 7.12 -11.99 1.47
C ALA A 33 7.20 -11.60 -0.02
N ALA A 34 6.11 -11.75 -0.78
CA ALA A 34 6.05 -11.39 -2.20
C ALA A 34 5.91 -9.88 -2.41
N TYR A 35 5.16 -9.21 -1.54
CA TYR A 35 4.78 -7.80 -1.65
C TYR A 35 4.91 -7.10 -0.29
N PRO A 36 6.13 -6.70 0.14
CA PRO A 36 6.31 -6.00 1.41
C PRO A 36 5.53 -4.68 1.47
N GLU A 37 5.37 -3.98 0.34
CA GLU A 37 4.52 -2.79 0.21
C GLU A 37 3.06 -3.05 0.60
N TRP A 38 2.53 -4.24 0.34
CA TRP A 38 1.17 -4.61 0.74
C TRP A 38 1.05 -4.70 2.26
N ASP A 39 2.09 -5.14 2.99
CA ASP A 39 2.03 -5.17 4.45
C ASP A 39 1.99 -3.75 5.03
N THR A 40 2.70 -2.80 4.44
CA THR A 40 2.62 -1.37 4.78
C THR A 40 1.21 -0.82 4.50
N ILE A 41 0.65 -1.10 3.32
CA ILE A 41 -0.74 -0.72 2.97
C ILE A 41 -1.75 -1.32 3.95
N ARG A 42 -1.58 -2.59 4.34
CA ARG A 42 -2.42 -3.28 5.32
C ARG A 42 -2.32 -2.65 6.69
N GLN A 43 -1.13 -2.28 7.13
CA GLN A 43 -0.94 -1.60 8.40
C GLN A 43 -1.63 -0.22 8.39
N LEU A 44 -1.43 0.58 7.33
CA LEU A 44 -2.12 1.86 7.13
C LEU A 44 -3.65 1.68 7.14
N ALA A 45 -4.18 0.70 6.40
CA ALA A 45 -5.60 0.38 6.38
C ALA A 45 -6.15 0.09 7.79
N ASN A 46 -5.42 -0.70 8.58
CA ASN A 46 -5.82 -1.01 9.96
C ASN A 46 -5.78 0.22 10.87
N GLY A 47 -4.78 1.10 10.72
CA GLY A 47 -4.71 2.37 11.43
C GLY A 47 -5.93 3.25 11.14
N THR A 48 -6.36 3.31 9.87
CA THR A 48 -7.56 4.08 9.47
C THR A 48 -8.87 3.48 9.95
N LYS A 49 -8.97 2.14 9.97
CA LYS A 49 -10.19 1.43 10.39
C LYS A 49 -10.41 1.49 11.90
N HIS A 50 -9.34 1.53 12.69
CA HIS A 50 -9.42 1.42 14.14
C HIS A 50 -9.05 2.70 14.90
N CYS A 51 -8.64 3.77 14.20
CA CYS A 51 -8.12 5.01 14.80
C CYS A 51 -7.07 4.74 15.89
N LYS A 52 -6.28 3.68 15.72
CA LYS A 52 -5.20 3.31 16.64
C LYS A 52 -3.88 3.74 16.00
N PRO A 53 -2.92 4.24 16.80
CA PRO A 53 -1.56 4.40 16.33
C PRO A 53 -1.08 3.06 15.79
N THR A 54 -0.82 3.00 14.48
CA THR A 54 -0.19 1.84 13.86
C THR A 54 1.23 1.79 14.41
N ALA A 55 1.59 0.73 15.13
CA ALA A 55 2.90 0.62 15.75
C ALA A 55 4.00 0.77 14.68
N GLY A 56 4.71 1.90 14.70
CA GLY A 56 5.89 2.15 13.88
C GLY A 56 5.64 2.71 12.47
N ILE A 57 4.40 3.07 12.10
CA ILE A 57 4.11 3.70 10.81
C ILE A 57 3.43 5.05 11.04
N GLU A 58 4.20 6.12 10.85
CA GLU A 58 3.72 7.50 10.85
C GLU A 58 3.34 7.90 9.43
N ILE A 59 2.11 8.39 9.27
CA ILE A 59 1.63 8.93 7.99
C ILE A 59 1.53 10.45 8.12
N GLN A 60 2.11 11.17 7.18
CA GLN A 60 2.13 12.63 7.18
C GLN A 60 1.58 13.15 5.86
N GLN A 61 0.73 14.17 5.93
CA GLN A 61 0.36 14.93 4.74
C GLN A 61 1.38 16.05 4.59
N VAL A 62 2.08 16.07 3.46
CA VAL A 62 3.09 17.08 3.15
C VAL A 62 2.84 17.67 1.76
N GLU A 63 3.34 18.88 1.57
CA GLU A 63 3.42 19.49 0.24
C GLU A 63 4.44 18.73 -0.60
N LEU A 64 4.07 18.42 -1.83
CA LEU A 64 4.83 17.62 -2.76
C LEU A 64 5.87 18.51 -3.45
N GLU A 65 7.13 18.37 -3.05
CA GLU A 65 8.26 19.09 -3.63
C GLU A 65 8.95 18.29 -4.74
N TRP A 66 9.55 18.98 -5.72
CA TRP A 66 10.18 18.34 -6.89
C TRP A 66 11.40 17.48 -6.51
N GLU A 67 11.99 17.73 -5.34
CA GLU A 67 13.07 16.95 -4.75
C GLU A 67 12.60 15.63 -4.13
N HIS A 68 11.29 15.40 -3.95
CA HIS A 68 10.79 14.13 -3.44
C HIS A 68 11.01 13.00 -4.46
N ASP A 69 11.53 11.86 -3.98
CA ASP A 69 11.78 10.65 -4.78
C ASP A 69 10.55 10.25 -5.64
N ASP A 70 9.34 10.44 -5.10
CA ASP A 70 8.08 10.02 -5.70
C ASP A 70 7.34 11.14 -6.46
N PHE A 71 7.94 12.31 -6.65
CA PHE A 71 7.29 13.49 -7.24
C PHE A 71 6.56 13.19 -8.56
N TRP A 72 7.28 12.61 -9.53
CA TRP A 72 6.76 12.33 -10.88
C TRP A 72 5.76 11.17 -10.94
N GLU A 73 5.72 10.33 -9.91
CA GLU A 73 4.85 9.15 -9.85
C GLU A 73 3.60 9.42 -9.00
N SER A 74 3.65 10.40 -8.11
CA SER A 74 2.53 10.79 -7.26
C SER A 74 1.42 11.46 -8.07
N PRO A 75 0.14 11.09 -7.92
CA PRO A 75 -0.96 11.83 -8.55
C PRO A 75 -1.06 13.29 -8.08
N GLY A 76 -0.43 13.64 -6.95
CA GLY A 76 -0.42 14.99 -6.39
C GLY A 76 0.27 16.03 -7.27
N HIS A 77 1.26 15.65 -8.11
CA HIS A 77 1.96 16.61 -8.97
C HIS A 77 1.11 17.12 -10.15
N VAL A 78 -0.01 16.45 -10.42
CA VAL A 78 -1.00 16.84 -11.43
C VAL A 78 -2.18 17.58 -10.79
N GLY A 79 -2.34 17.46 -9.47
CA GLY A 79 -3.41 18.08 -8.68
C GLY A 79 -3.13 19.56 -8.39
N ASN A 80 -4.19 20.33 -8.18
CA ASN A 80 -4.08 21.77 -7.89
C ASN A 80 -3.60 22.07 -6.46
N ASP A 81 -3.62 21.10 -5.55
CA ASP A 81 -3.28 21.27 -4.14
C ASP A 81 -1.85 20.87 -3.80
N TRP A 82 -1.13 20.16 -4.68
CA TRP A 82 0.25 19.72 -4.45
C TRP A 82 0.43 18.98 -3.11
N LEU A 83 -0.61 18.35 -2.58
CA LEU A 83 -0.56 17.64 -1.31
C LEU A 83 -0.56 16.14 -1.55
N ASP A 84 0.29 15.43 -0.82
CA ASP A 84 0.28 13.97 -0.82
C ASP A 84 0.55 13.41 0.57
N TRP A 85 0.19 12.13 0.75
CA TRP A 85 0.40 11.40 1.99
C TRP A 85 1.67 10.58 1.88
N PHE A 86 2.61 10.80 2.79
CA PHE A 86 3.88 10.12 2.85
C PHE A 86 3.97 9.21 4.08
N VAL A 87 4.77 8.15 3.92
CA VAL A 87 5.06 7.17 4.96
C VAL A 87 6.50 6.72 4.85
N ASP A 88 7.14 6.42 5.98
CA ASP A 88 8.45 5.78 6.00
C ASP A 88 8.35 4.33 5.54
N TYR A 89 9.01 4.01 4.43
CA TYR A 89 9.08 2.69 3.84
C TYR A 89 10.53 2.41 3.42
N GLU A 90 11.13 1.35 3.97
CA GLU A 90 12.52 0.95 3.68
C GLU A 90 13.55 2.10 3.87
N LEU A 91 13.44 2.85 4.97
CA LEU A 91 14.29 4.00 5.31
C LEU A 91 14.15 5.21 4.38
N LYS A 92 13.10 5.24 3.55
CA LYS A 92 12.78 6.36 2.67
C LYS A 92 11.36 6.84 2.92
N GLN A 93 11.13 8.13 2.76
CA GLN A 93 9.76 8.63 2.64
C GLN A 93 9.20 8.27 1.28
N ARG A 94 8.05 7.60 1.27
CA ARG A 94 7.34 7.21 0.06
C ARG A 94 5.90 7.72 0.07
N SER A 95 5.43 8.18 -1.07
CA SER A 95 4.03 8.48 -1.30
C SER A 95 3.21 7.20 -1.15
N VAL A 96 2.13 7.29 -0.37
CA VAL A 96 1.17 6.19 -0.20
C VAL A 96 0.49 5.85 -1.52
N ALA A 97 0.23 6.84 -2.37
CA ALA A 97 -0.36 6.60 -3.68
C ALA A 97 0.59 5.81 -4.59
N VAL A 98 1.88 6.17 -4.58
CA VAL A 98 2.92 5.46 -5.34
C VAL A 98 3.12 4.05 -4.82
N LEU A 99 3.15 3.84 -3.50
CA LEU A 99 3.21 2.51 -2.90
C LEU A 99 2.03 1.60 -3.33
N ILE A 100 0.81 2.15 -3.35
CA ILE A 100 -0.37 1.42 -3.84
C ILE A 100 -0.22 1.07 -5.32
N ASN A 101 0.20 2.02 -6.15
CA ASN A 101 0.36 1.78 -7.59
C ASN A 101 1.41 0.69 -7.85
N ASN A 102 2.56 0.78 -7.18
CA ASN A 102 3.63 -0.21 -7.27
C ASN A 102 3.16 -1.60 -6.85
N PHE A 103 2.40 -1.70 -5.76
CA PHE A 103 1.77 -2.96 -5.35
C PHE A 103 0.85 -3.51 -6.43
N LEU A 104 -0.10 -2.69 -6.93
CA LEU A 104 -1.11 -3.15 -7.89
C LEU A 104 -0.50 -3.58 -9.22
N GLN A 105 0.51 -2.86 -9.72
CA GLN A 105 1.22 -3.21 -10.95
C GLN A 105 1.96 -4.55 -10.81
N LYS A 106 2.67 -4.76 -9.69
CA LYS A 106 3.31 -6.06 -9.41
C LYS A 106 2.29 -7.17 -9.23
N PHE A 107 1.16 -6.87 -8.59
CA PHE A 107 0.10 -7.84 -8.37
C PHE A 107 -0.61 -8.22 -9.69
N GLU A 108 -0.70 -7.31 -10.66
CA GLU A 108 -1.28 -7.60 -11.97
C GLU A 108 -0.57 -8.77 -12.67
N ILE A 109 0.75 -8.90 -12.46
CA ILE A 109 1.58 -9.98 -13.01
C ILE A 109 1.26 -11.31 -12.30
N ALA A 110 0.45 -12.15 -12.97
CA ALA A 110 -0.09 -13.38 -12.38
C ALA A 110 0.96 -14.43 -11.96
N SER A 111 2.16 -14.43 -12.58
CA SER A 111 3.25 -15.35 -12.21
C SER A 111 3.79 -15.11 -10.80
N ASP A 112 3.64 -13.89 -10.29
CA ASP A 112 4.31 -13.45 -9.07
C ASP A 112 3.37 -13.55 -7.86
N ARG A 113 2.08 -13.87 -8.10
CA ARG A 113 1.07 -14.00 -7.06
C ARG A 113 1.29 -15.26 -6.21
N PRO A 114 1.28 -15.14 -4.87
CA PRO A 114 1.24 -16.28 -3.97
C PRO A 114 0.08 -17.24 -4.29
N LYS A 115 0.30 -18.55 -4.16
CA LYS A 115 -0.68 -19.60 -4.47
C LYS A 115 -1.17 -20.36 -3.25
#